data_AF-S8F884-F1
#
_entry.id   AF-S8F884-F1
#
_cell.length_a   1.000
_cell.length_b   1.000
_cell.length_c   1.000
_cell.angle_alpha   90.00
_cell.angle_beta   90.00
_cell.angle_gamma   90.00
#
_symmetry.space_group_name_H-M   'P 1'
#
loop_
_entity.id
_entity.type
_entity.pdbx_description
1 polymer ?
#
loop_
_entity_poly.entity_id
_entity_poly.type
_entity_poly.pdbx_seq_one_letter_code
_entity_poly.pdbx_strand_id
1 'polypeptide(L)'
;MGRWTQYDEDEYRLPDGMKRVGYDADTSKYYYRDADGALWEGPAGAQYGELTQVSSAPIALDDDGHSSDDDLEAAPTRADGYKPLASDVNQPAHYHSGNIYAYRMLFPFLLVVAVVLLLVIRLAFYNTSSDVPPPHAALCPNGSEPVQVQAGDTCWNLSQARNSTLEEFLNLNPTVDCNSLMPGQNICLPTSQSTA
;
A
#
# COMPACT_ATOMS: atom_id res chain seq x y z
N MET A 1 22.67 20.26 16.29
CA MET A 1 22.98 19.21 17.29
C MET A 1 23.27 19.91 18.59
N GLY A 2 22.31 19.95 19.51
CA GLY A 2 22.51 20.58 20.82
C GLY A 2 23.53 19.77 21.63
N ARG A 3 24.56 20.43 22.16
CA ARG A 3 25.46 19.87 23.17
C ARG A 3 24.65 19.66 24.45
N TRP A 4 24.08 18.48 24.63
CA TRP A 4 23.74 18.00 25.97
C TRP A 4 25.03 17.49 26.58
N THR A 5 25.55 18.23 27.56
CA THR A 5 26.69 17.74 28.34
C THR A 5 26.15 16.86 29.44
N GLN A 6 26.78 15.71 29.65
CA GLN A 6 26.47 14.74 30.71
C GLN A 6 26.37 15.37 32.13
N TYR A 7 26.90 16.60 32.31
CA TYR A 7 26.81 17.42 33.53
C TYR A 7 25.44 18.10 33.75
N ASP A 8 24.50 17.98 32.81
CA ASP A 8 23.12 18.44 32.96
C ASP A 8 22.18 17.37 33.54
N GLU A 9 22.68 16.16 33.75
CA GLU A 9 21.93 15.08 34.40
C GLU A 9 21.85 15.36 35.91
N ASP A 10 20.63 15.31 36.46
CA ASP A 10 20.35 15.64 37.87
C ASP A 10 21.14 14.77 38.85
N GLU A 11 21.56 13.59 38.41
CA GLU A 11 22.34 12.61 39.15
C GLU A 11 23.67 13.17 39.69
N TYR A 12 24.23 14.22 39.07
CA TYR A 12 25.44 14.91 39.57
C TYR A 12 25.17 16.09 40.51
N ARG A 13 23.91 16.51 40.68
CA ARG A 13 23.51 17.68 41.49
C ARG A 13 22.81 17.29 42.79
N LEU A 14 22.36 16.05 42.89
CA LEU A 14 21.63 15.52 44.03
C LEU A 14 22.55 14.65 44.91
N PRO A 15 22.25 14.52 46.20
CA PRO A 15 22.90 13.55 47.07
C PRO A 15 22.78 12.11 46.54
N ASP A 16 23.76 11.26 46.85
CA ASP A 16 23.77 9.85 46.46
C ASP A 16 22.47 9.14 46.89
N GLY A 17 21.83 8.45 45.93
CA GLY A 17 20.58 7.71 46.17
C GLY A 17 19.31 8.54 46.01
N MET A 18 19.41 9.84 45.75
CA MET A 18 18.27 10.72 45.61
C MET A 18 17.94 11.00 44.14
N LYS A 19 16.69 10.79 43.75
CA LYS A 19 16.21 10.94 42.37
C LYS A 19 15.08 11.96 42.27
N ARG A 20 15.13 12.86 41.29
CA ARG A 20 13.99 13.74 40.99
C ARG A 20 12.83 12.92 40.42
N VAL A 21 11.66 13.06 41.01
CA VAL A 21 10.43 12.34 40.63
C VAL A 21 9.33 13.25 40.09
N GLY A 22 9.45 14.57 40.25
CA GLY A 22 8.46 15.50 39.72
C GLY A 22 8.86 16.97 39.79
N TYR A 23 8.13 17.78 39.03
CA TYR A 23 8.17 19.23 39.08
C TYR A 23 6.74 19.75 39.07
N ASP A 24 6.41 20.61 40.03
CA ASP A 24 5.16 21.36 40.05
C ASP A 24 5.41 22.74 39.44
N ALA A 25 4.80 22.98 38.28
CA ALA A 25 4.95 24.22 37.54
C ALA A 25 4.25 25.41 38.22
N ASP A 26 3.17 25.17 38.96
CA ASP A 26 2.39 26.24 39.59
C ASP A 26 3.14 26.82 40.80
N THR A 27 3.79 25.95 41.58
CA THR A 27 4.60 26.35 42.73
C THR A 27 6.09 26.49 42.40
N SER A 28 6.50 26.10 41.20
CA SER A 28 7.90 26.04 40.75
C SER A 28 8.79 25.23 41.68
N LYS A 29 8.28 24.09 42.18
CA LYS A 29 8.97 23.23 43.15
C LYS A 29 9.34 21.88 42.56
N TYR A 30 10.46 21.35 43.03
CA TYR A 30 10.94 20.03 42.65
C TYR A 30 10.69 19.02 43.76
N TYR A 31 10.26 17.82 43.36
CA TYR A 31 10.07 16.67 44.24
C TYR A 31 11.10 15.60 43.95
N TYR A 32 11.59 14.99 45.01
CA TYR A 32 12.66 14.03 45.01
C TYR A 32 12.28 12.81 45.84
N ARG A 33 12.78 11.64 45.45
CA ARG A 33 12.61 10.39 46.19
C ARG A 33 13.98 9.83 46.55
N ASP A 34 14.13 9.47 47.80
CA ASP A 34 15.32 8.82 48.34
C ASP A 34 15.34 7.31 48.03
N ALA A 35 16.46 6.63 48.26
CA ALA A 35 16.62 5.19 48.08
C ALA A 35 15.63 4.39 48.95
N ASP A 36 15.28 4.91 50.12
CA ASP A 36 14.28 4.32 51.03
C ASP A 36 12.82 4.63 50.62
N GLY A 37 12.61 5.37 49.52
CA GLY A 37 11.29 5.74 49.02
C GLY A 37 10.68 6.98 49.70
N ALA A 38 11.39 7.60 50.65
CA ALA A 38 10.98 8.86 51.27
C ALA A 38 10.92 10.00 50.24
N LEU A 39 9.89 10.84 50.33
CA LEU A 39 9.67 11.96 49.42
C LEU A 39 10.19 13.25 50.04
N TRP A 40 10.78 14.11 49.21
CA TRP A 40 11.42 15.34 49.60
C TRP A 40 11.11 16.46 48.62
N GLU A 41 11.05 17.69 49.11
CA GLU A 41 10.68 18.90 48.38
C GLU A 41 11.81 19.93 48.45
N GLY A 42 12.14 20.52 47.30
CA GLY A 42 13.09 21.64 47.20
C GLY A 42 12.44 23.02 47.34
N PRO A 43 13.23 24.09 47.57
CA PRO A 43 12.73 25.44 47.65
C PRO A 43 12.14 25.93 46.31
N ALA A 44 11.12 26.78 46.36
CA ALA A 44 10.45 27.29 45.17
C ALA A 44 11.40 28.10 44.27
N GLY A 45 11.46 27.75 42.99
CA GLY A 45 12.29 28.41 41.97
C GLY A 45 13.80 28.18 42.14
N ALA A 46 14.23 27.35 43.08
CA ALA A 46 15.64 27.12 43.36
C ALA A 46 16.14 25.86 42.63
N GLN A 47 17.21 26.01 41.86
CA GLN A 47 17.93 24.89 41.23
C GLN A 47 18.88 24.19 42.23
N TYR A 48 19.24 24.86 43.31
CA TYR A 48 20.11 24.37 44.39
C TYR A 48 19.54 24.84 45.74
N GLY A 49 19.53 23.97 46.74
CA GLY A 49 19.01 24.32 48.07
C GLY A 49 18.82 23.10 48.97
N GLU A 50 18.36 23.35 50.19
CA GLU A 50 18.08 22.30 51.17
C GLU A 50 16.76 21.59 50.86
N LEU A 51 16.73 20.26 50.99
CA LEU A 51 15.55 19.43 50.71
C LEU A 51 14.78 19.17 52.01
N THR A 52 13.47 19.34 51.96
CA THR A 52 12.57 19.15 53.11
C THR A 52 11.75 17.88 52.92
N GLN A 53 11.74 16.96 53.87
CA GLN A 53 10.97 15.71 53.76
C GLN A 53 9.47 16.01 53.78
N VAL A 54 8.72 15.44 52.85
CA VAL A 54 7.26 15.62 52.72
C VAL A 54 6.56 14.27 52.64
N SER A 55 5.38 14.15 53.27
CA SER A 55 4.67 12.86 53.40
C SER A 55 3.74 12.54 52.24
N SER A 56 3.52 13.46 51.29
CA SER A 56 2.53 13.28 50.21
C SER A 56 2.94 13.98 48.90
N ALA A 57 3.09 13.21 47.82
CA ALA A 57 3.04 13.69 46.43
C ALA A 57 1.76 13.21 45.76
N PRO A 58 1.24 13.90 44.73
CA PRO A 58 0.20 13.34 43.86
C PRO A 58 0.71 12.04 43.21
N ILE A 59 -0.18 11.04 43.19
CA ILE A 59 0.06 9.62 42.89
C ILE A 59 0.70 9.44 41.49
N ALA A 60 1.80 8.70 41.41
CA ALA A 60 2.32 8.11 40.17
C ALA A 60 1.73 6.70 40.02
N LEU A 61 1.25 6.37 38.82
CA LEU A 61 0.65 5.06 38.48
C LEU A 61 1.76 4.06 38.09
N ASP A 62 1.68 2.84 38.61
CA ASP A 62 2.63 1.74 38.43
C ASP A 62 2.34 0.84 37.21
N ASP A 63 3.44 0.36 36.60
CA ASP A 63 3.78 -0.96 36.01
C ASP A 63 2.70 -1.85 35.33
N ASP A 64 2.94 -2.17 34.05
CA ASP A 64 2.53 -3.43 33.42
C ASP A 64 3.51 -3.77 32.27
N GLY A 65 4.39 -4.75 32.50
CA GLY A 65 5.42 -5.17 31.56
C GLY A 65 4.89 -6.01 30.39
N HIS A 66 5.49 -5.85 29.21
CA HIS A 66 5.56 -6.86 28.13
C HIS A 66 6.81 -6.61 27.27
N SER A 67 7.70 -7.61 27.22
CA SER A 67 8.86 -7.69 26.33
C SER A 67 8.45 -8.22 24.95
N SER A 68 8.92 -7.59 23.87
CA SER A 68 9.17 -8.28 22.61
C SER A 68 10.19 -7.46 21.79
N ASP A 69 11.34 -8.09 21.55
CA ASP A 69 12.40 -7.64 20.65
C ASP A 69 11.87 -7.37 19.24
N ASP A 70 12.13 -6.17 18.72
CA ASP A 70 12.16 -5.88 17.28
C ASP A 70 13.06 -4.65 17.04
N ASP A 71 14.08 -4.85 16.19
CA ASP A 71 15.05 -3.84 15.77
C ASP A 71 14.36 -2.63 15.09
N LEU A 72 14.46 -1.44 15.71
CA LEU A 72 13.90 -0.18 15.21
C LEU A 72 14.92 0.98 15.28
N GLU A 73 15.58 1.24 14.14
CA GLU A 73 16.05 2.58 13.75
C GLU A 73 15.03 3.15 12.73
N ALA A 74 14.46 4.35 12.81
CA ALA A 74 14.43 5.41 13.80
C ALA A 74 13.19 6.29 13.50
N ALA A 75 12.18 6.22 14.37
CA ALA A 75 11.22 7.29 14.65
C ALA A 75 10.90 7.18 16.15
N PRO A 76 11.23 8.18 16.99
CA PRO A 76 11.23 7.98 18.44
C PRO A 76 9.81 8.00 19.00
N THR A 77 9.35 6.86 19.47
CA THR A 77 8.34 6.79 20.54
C THR A 77 8.98 7.38 21.80
N ARG A 78 8.32 8.34 22.46
CA ARG A 78 8.79 8.88 23.75
C ARG A 78 8.51 7.83 24.84
N ALA A 79 9.46 7.61 25.73
CA ALA A 79 9.46 6.54 26.73
C ALA A 79 8.41 6.66 27.87
N ASP A 80 7.48 7.62 27.78
CA ASP A 80 6.69 8.09 28.93
C ASP A 80 5.26 7.49 29.00
N GLY A 81 4.89 6.55 28.11
CA GLY A 81 3.57 5.89 28.14
C GLY A 81 2.36 6.79 27.85
N TYR A 82 2.55 8.10 27.63
CA TYR A 82 1.44 9.03 27.41
C TYR A 82 0.84 8.90 26.01
N LYS A 83 -0.40 8.41 25.99
CA LYS A 83 -1.31 8.53 24.85
C LYS A 83 -1.93 9.94 24.89
N PRO A 84 -1.82 10.78 23.85
CA PRO A 84 -2.41 12.11 23.88
C PRO A 84 -3.93 11.99 24.07
N LEU A 85 -4.45 12.64 25.12
CA LEU A 85 -5.89 12.78 25.33
C LEU A 85 -6.47 13.66 24.21
N ALA A 86 -7.66 13.31 23.73
CA ALA A 86 -8.34 14.04 22.67
C ALA A 86 -8.49 15.52 23.08
N SER A 87 -8.04 16.43 22.21
CA SER A 87 -8.11 17.87 22.44
C SER A 87 -9.53 18.45 22.32
N ASP A 88 -10.52 17.63 21.99
CA ASP A 88 -11.94 17.99 21.85
C ASP A 88 -12.82 16.78 22.22
N VAL A 89 -13.92 17.02 22.94
CA VAL A 89 -14.93 16.00 23.35
C VAL A 89 -15.60 15.35 22.13
N ASN A 90 -15.64 16.04 20.99
CA ASN A 90 -16.22 15.51 19.75
C ASN A 90 -15.20 14.86 18.81
N GLN A 91 -13.92 14.76 19.19
CA GLN A 91 -12.93 14.13 18.32
C GLN A 91 -13.02 12.60 18.45
N PRO A 92 -13.46 11.86 17.43
CA PRO A 92 -13.40 10.41 17.47
C PRO A 92 -11.93 10.00 17.62
N ALA A 93 -11.66 9.01 18.48
CA ALA A 93 -10.34 8.44 18.64
C ALA A 93 -9.77 8.12 17.27
N HIS A 94 -8.73 8.85 16.84
CA HIS A 94 -8.00 8.53 15.63
C HIS A 94 -7.30 7.21 15.88
N TYR A 95 -7.99 6.10 15.59
CA TYR A 95 -7.37 4.81 15.35
C TYR A 95 -6.20 5.10 14.41
N HIS A 96 -4.97 4.91 14.91
CA HIS A 96 -3.80 4.86 14.06
C HIS A 96 -4.02 3.67 13.13
N SER A 97 -4.64 3.98 11.99
CA SER A 97 -4.86 3.06 10.90
C SER A 97 -3.48 2.59 10.48
N GLY A 98 -3.18 1.34 10.82
CA GLY A 98 -1.87 0.75 10.68
C GLY A 98 -1.29 0.97 9.28
N ASN A 99 0.00 1.29 9.25
CA ASN A 99 0.89 1.19 8.09
C ASN A 99 0.45 1.79 6.74
N ILE A 100 -0.59 2.63 6.68
CA ILE A 100 -0.96 3.31 5.42
C ILE A 100 0.20 4.18 4.91
N TYR A 101 0.97 4.79 5.82
CA TYR A 101 2.13 5.62 5.46
C TYR A 101 3.35 4.82 5.01
N ALA A 102 3.54 3.60 5.53
CA ALA A 102 4.64 2.71 5.10
C ALA A 102 4.47 2.33 3.62
N TYR A 103 3.25 1.96 3.23
CA TYR A 103 2.93 1.70 1.83
C TYR A 103 3.01 2.96 0.97
N ARG A 104 2.76 4.17 1.49
CA ARG A 104 2.90 5.42 0.70
C ARG A 104 4.33 5.73 0.31
N MET A 105 5.32 5.40 1.14
CA MET A 105 6.74 5.57 0.77
C MET A 105 7.26 4.46 -0.13
N LEU A 106 6.70 3.24 -0.03
CA LEU A 106 7.04 2.10 -0.88
C LEU A 106 6.28 2.09 -2.22
N PHE A 107 5.12 2.77 -2.29
CA PHE A 107 4.26 2.87 -3.47
C PHE A 107 4.99 3.27 -4.76
N PRO A 108 5.86 4.31 -4.79
CA PRO A 108 6.58 4.65 -6.01
C PRO A 108 7.52 3.53 -6.49
N PHE A 109 8.17 2.81 -5.57
CA PHE A 109 9.04 1.68 -5.90
C PHE A 109 8.23 0.48 -6.38
N LEU A 110 7.12 0.17 -5.71
CA LEU A 110 6.21 -0.90 -6.12
C LEU A 110 5.57 -0.61 -7.49
N LEU A 111 5.25 0.65 -7.80
CA LEU A 111 4.77 1.05 -9.12
C LEU A 111 5.81 0.85 -10.22
N VAL A 112 7.06 1.26 -9.97
CA VAL A 112 8.15 1.05 -10.96
C VAL A 112 8.39 -0.45 -11.17
N VAL A 113 8.45 -1.24 -10.09
CA VAL A 113 8.60 -2.69 -10.17
C VAL A 113 7.42 -3.32 -10.91
N ALA A 114 6.18 -2.90 -10.64
CA ALA A 114 5.01 -3.39 -11.35
C ALA A 114 5.03 -3.05 -12.84
N VAL A 115 5.43 -1.83 -13.22
CA VAL A 115 5.55 -1.44 -14.64
C VAL A 115 6.65 -2.24 -15.35
N VAL A 116 7.79 -2.47 -14.69
CA VAL A 116 8.88 -3.29 -15.23
C VAL A 116 8.44 -4.75 -15.36
N LEU A 117 7.77 -5.31 -14.35
CA LEU A 117 7.22 -6.66 -14.41
C LEU A 117 6.16 -6.78 -15.51
N LEU A 118 5.28 -5.80 -15.67
CA LEU A 118 4.31 -5.77 -16.77
C LEU A 118 5.00 -5.65 -18.13
N LEU A 119 6.11 -4.91 -18.26
CA LEU A 119 6.89 -4.85 -19.50
C LEU A 119 7.63 -6.16 -19.78
N VAL A 120 8.17 -6.82 -18.77
CA VAL A 120 8.83 -8.13 -18.89
C VAL A 120 7.80 -9.20 -19.23
N ILE A 121 6.66 -9.22 -18.53
CA ILE A 121 5.52 -10.07 -18.86
C ILE A 121 5.04 -9.72 -20.28
N ARG A 122 5.08 -8.44 -20.65
CA ARG A 122 4.72 -8.02 -22.00
C ARG A 122 5.62 -8.61 -23.06
N LEU A 123 6.92 -8.46 -22.88
CA LEU A 123 7.92 -8.94 -23.82
C LEU A 123 8.05 -10.48 -23.82
N ALA A 124 7.86 -11.13 -22.68
CA ALA A 124 8.00 -12.58 -22.52
C ALA A 124 6.73 -13.36 -22.90
N PHE A 125 5.53 -12.84 -22.58
CA PHE A 125 4.26 -13.54 -22.82
C PHE A 125 3.46 -13.00 -24.02
N TYR A 126 3.65 -11.76 -24.49
CA TYR A 126 2.91 -11.31 -25.69
C TYR A 126 3.53 -11.88 -26.97
N ASN A 127 4.76 -12.39 -26.91
CA ASN A 127 5.32 -13.22 -27.97
C ASN A 127 4.85 -14.69 -27.89
N THR A 128 4.12 -15.08 -26.84
CA THR A 128 3.64 -16.46 -26.62
C THR A 128 2.12 -16.56 -26.46
N SER A 129 1.36 -15.54 -26.86
CA SER A 129 -0.10 -15.63 -26.95
C SER A 129 -0.56 -15.24 -28.35
N SER A 130 -0.17 -16.06 -29.31
CA SER A 130 -1.09 -16.41 -30.41
C SER A 130 -2.07 -17.44 -29.85
N ASP A 131 -3.35 -17.26 -30.15
CA ASP A 131 -4.46 -18.18 -29.84
C ASP A 131 -4.92 -18.31 -28.38
N VAL A 132 -5.52 -17.22 -27.86
CA VAL A 132 -6.83 -17.40 -27.22
C VAL A 132 -7.86 -16.81 -28.18
N PRO A 133 -8.50 -17.63 -29.04
CA PRO A 133 -9.55 -17.11 -29.88
C PRO A 133 -10.66 -16.56 -28.97
N PRO A 134 -11.19 -15.36 -29.25
CA PRO A 134 -12.37 -14.87 -28.56
C PRO A 134 -13.48 -15.93 -28.69
N PRO A 135 -14.36 -16.10 -27.69
CA PRO A 135 -15.44 -17.10 -27.68
C PRO A 135 -16.50 -16.93 -28.79
N HIS A 136 -16.23 -16.10 -29.80
CA HIS A 136 -17.06 -15.81 -30.96
C HIS A 136 -16.29 -15.88 -32.30
N ALA A 137 -15.01 -16.24 -32.30
CA ALA A 137 -14.34 -16.65 -33.52
C ALA A 137 -14.90 -18.02 -33.90
N ALA A 138 -15.95 -18.00 -34.70
CA ALA A 138 -16.48 -19.17 -35.38
C ALA A 138 -15.30 -19.87 -36.07
N LEU A 139 -14.84 -20.96 -35.46
CA LEU A 139 -14.08 -21.98 -36.15
C LEU A 139 -14.97 -22.42 -37.30
N CYS A 140 -14.65 -21.94 -38.50
CA CYS A 140 -15.40 -22.23 -39.70
C CYS A 140 -15.67 -23.76 -39.77
N PRO A 141 -16.91 -24.19 -40.08
CA PRO A 141 -17.23 -25.61 -40.12
C PRO A 141 -16.31 -26.35 -41.10
N ASN A 142 -16.03 -27.62 -40.80
CA ASN A 142 -15.11 -28.47 -41.57
C ASN A 142 -15.33 -28.32 -43.09
N GLY A 143 -14.29 -27.91 -43.83
CA GLY A 143 -14.38 -27.62 -45.27
C GLY A 143 -14.53 -26.14 -45.62
N SER A 144 -14.46 -25.23 -44.64
CA SER A 144 -14.35 -23.80 -44.86
C SER A 144 -13.17 -23.19 -44.09
N GLU A 145 -12.51 -22.21 -44.70
CA GLU A 145 -11.36 -21.50 -44.16
C GLU A 145 -11.71 -20.04 -43.84
N PRO A 146 -11.18 -19.49 -42.73
CA PRO A 146 -11.38 -18.09 -42.39
C PRO A 146 -10.53 -17.19 -43.31
N VAL A 147 -11.17 -16.22 -43.95
CA VAL A 147 -10.53 -15.20 -44.79
C VAL A 147 -10.87 -13.81 -44.24
N GLN A 148 -9.89 -12.90 -44.25
CA GLN A 148 -10.11 -11.51 -43.89
C GLN A 148 -10.60 -10.71 -45.10
N VAL A 149 -11.70 -9.98 -44.91
CA VAL A 149 -12.23 -9.06 -45.91
C VAL A 149 -11.25 -7.91 -46.15
N GLN A 150 -10.96 -7.62 -47.41
CA GLN A 150 -10.18 -6.47 -47.85
C GLN A 150 -11.08 -5.34 -48.35
N ALA A 151 -10.52 -4.12 -48.41
CA ALA A 151 -11.25 -2.97 -48.93
C ALA A 151 -11.57 -3.17 -50.43
N GLY A 152 -12.86 -3.17 -50.77
CA GLY A 152 -13.35 -3.40 -52.14
C GLY A 152 -13.93 -4.80 -52.37
N ASP A 153 -13.84 -5.69 -51.37
CA ASP A 153 -14.48 -7.00 -51.44
C ASP A 153 -16.00 -6.89 -51.33
N THR A 154 -16.68 -7.78 -52.06
CA THR A 154 -18.13 -7.97 -51.97
C THR A 154 -18.40 -9.44 -51.73
N CYS A 155 -19.52 -9.78 -51.08
CA CYS A 155 -19.92 -11.18 -50.90
C CYS A 155 -19.92 -11.97 -52.22
N TRP A 156 -20.32 -11.33 -53.31
CA TRP A 156 -20.35 -11.94 -54.63
C TRP A 156 -18.94 -12.22 -55.19
N ASN A 157 -18.01 -11.25 -55.07
CA ASN A 157 -16.62 -11.47 -55.49
C ASN A 157 -15.94 -12.55 -54.66
N LEU A 158 -16.20 -12.57 -53.35
CA LEU A 158 -15.63 -13.53 -52.41
C LEU A 158 -16.17 -14.95 -52.63
N SER A 159 -17.46 -15.10 -52.96
CA SER A 159 -18.03 -16.40 -53.31
C SER A 159 -17.50 -16.89 -54.66
N GLN A 160 -17.44 -16.01 -55.66
CA GLN A 160 -16.91 -16.35 -56.99
C GLN A 160 -15.43 -16.76 -56.96
N ALA A 161 -14.62 -16.13 -56.09
CA ALA A 161 -13.21 -16.48 -55.93
C ALA A 161 -12.99 -17.95 -55.53
N ARG A 162 -13.99 -18.60 -54.92
CA ARG A 162 -13.96 -20.01 -54.51
C ARG A 162 -14.92 -20.89 -55.29
N ASN A 163 -15.46 -20.41 -56.41
CA ASN A 163 -16.49 -21.09 -57.21
C ASN A 163 -17.72 -21.51 -56.38
N SER A 164 -18.08 -20.76 -55.34
CA SER A 164 -19.26 -21.02 -54.52
C SER A 164 -20.42 -20.09 -54.87
N THR A 165 -21.64 -20.50 -54.50
CA THR A 165 -22.83 -19.67 -54.68
C THR A 165 -22.97 -18.66 -53.52
N LEU A 166 -23.66 -17.55 -53.77
CA LEU A 166 -23.96 -16.55 -52.74
C LEU A 166 -24.80 -17.14 -51.59
N GLU A 167 -25.70 -18.07 -51.91
CA GLU A 167 -26.53 -18.77 -50.92
C GLU A 167 -25.68 -19.65 -49.99
N GLU A 168 -24.71 -20.38 -50.54
CA GLU A 168 -23.77 -21.18 -49.76
C GLU A 168 -22.88 -20.31 -48.86
N PHE A 169 -22.44 -19.15 -49.37
CA PHE A 169 -21.70 -18.16 -48.59
C PHE A 169 -22.51 -17.64 -47.38
N LEU A 170 -23.78 -17.31 -47.58
CA LEU A 170 -24.67 -16.82 -46.52
C LEU A 170 -25.01 -17.92 -45.50
N ASN A 171 -25.11 -19.18 -45.94
CA ASN A 171 -25.31 -20.31 -45.05
C ASN A 171 -24.11 -20.54 -44.12
N LEU A 172 -22.89 -20.33 -44.62
CA LEU A 172 -21.67 -20.40 -43.81
C LEU A 172 -21.51 -19.20 -42.86
N ASN A 173 -22.10 -18.06 -43.21
CA ASN A 173 -21.93 -16.80 -42.51
C ASN A 173 -23.29 -16.12 -42.20
N PRO A 174 -24.15 -16.73 -41.38
CA PRO A 174 -25.52 -16.23 -41.14
C PRO A 174 -25.55 -14.86 -40.43
N THR A 175 -24.43 -14.43 -39.83
CA THR A 175 -24.28 -13.16 -39.14
C THR A 175 -23.73 -12.03 -40.01
N VAL A 176 -23.36 -12.31 -41.27
CA VAL A 176 -22.74 -11.33 -42.17
C VAL A 176 -23.81 -10.65 -43.02
N ASP A 177 -23.82 -9.32 -43.00
CA ASP A 177 -24.61 -8.50 -43.91
C ASP A 177 -23.75 -8.06 -45.10
N CYS A 178 -24.16 -8.46 -46.32
CA CYS A 178 -23.44 -8.15 -47.55
C CYS A 178 -23.47 -6.66 -47.94
N ASN A 179 -24.39 -5.86 -47.39
CA ASN A 179 -24.41 -4.42 -47.64
C ASN A 179 -23.47 -3.64 -46.72
N SER A 180 -23.03 -4.25 -45.61
CA SER A 180 -22.27 -3.62 -44.54
C SER A 180 -21.01 -4.41 -44.21
N LEU A 181 -20.31 -4.89 -45.23
CA LEU A 181 -19.08 -5.66 -45.07
C LEU A 181 -17.92 -4.73 -44.67
N MET A 182 -17.28 -5.01 -43.54
CA MET A 182 -16.19 -4.18 -43.01
C MET A 182 -14.81 -4.79 -43.32
N PRO A 183 -13.84 -4.01 -43.81
CA PRO A 183 -12.46 -4.49 -43.94
C PRO A 183 -11.89 -4.97 -42.60
N GLY A 184 -11.21 -6.13 -42.61
CA GLY A 184 -10.68 -6.78 -41.41
C GLY A 184 -11.65 -7.75 -40.72
N GLN A 185 -12.88 -7.87 -41.20
CA GLN A 185 -13.83 -8.87 -40.72
C GLN A 185 -13.39 -10.28 -41.16
N ASN A 186 -13.45 -11.25 -40.25
CA ASN A 186 -13.20 -12.66 -40.55
C ASN A 186 -14.50 -13.31 -41.04
N ILE A 187 -14.45 -13.93 -42.22
CA ILE A 187 -15.57 -14.65 -42.85
C ILE A 187 -15.12 -16.06 -43.24
N CYS A 188 -16.05 -17.01 -43.31
CA CYS A 188 -15.78 -18.38 -43.72
C CYS A 188 -16.03 -18.56 -45.22
N LEU A 189 -15.04 -19.05 -45.96
CA LEU A 189 -15.17 -19.42 -47.37
C LEU A 189 -14.93 -20.92 -47.54
N PRO A 190 -15.62 -21.61 -48.46
CA PRO A 190 -15.34 -23.03 -48.71
C PRO A 190 -13.92 -23.21 -49.23
N THR A 191 -13.23 -24.24 -48.74
CA THR A 191 -11.93 -24.63 -49.30
C THR A 191 -12.18 -25.11 -50.72
N SER A 192 -11.53 -24.48 -51.71
CA SER A 192 -11.56 -24.95 -53.09
C SER A 192 -11.08 -26.40 -53.11
N GLN A 193 -12.02 -27.34 -53.28
CA GLN A 193 -11.74 -28.77 -53.39
C GLN A 193 -10.74 -28.94 -54.54
N SER A 194 -9.47 -29.13 -54.20
CA SER A 194 -8.47 -29.62 -55.12
C SER A 194 -8.90 -31.03 -55.47
N THR A 195 -9.66 -31.14 -56.56
CA THR A 195 -9.94 -32.40 -57.22
C THR A 195 -8.59 -33.03 -57.58
N ALA A 196 -8.21 -34.05 -56.83
CA ALA A 196 -7.11 -34.95 -57.15
C ALA A 196 -7.55 -35.94 -58.25
#